data_AF-A0A2U1LGY0-F1
#
_entry.id   AF-A0A2U1LGY0-F1
#
_cell.length_a   1.000
_cell.length_b   1.000
_cell.length_c   1.000
_cell.angle_alpha   90.00
_cell.angle_beta   90.00
_cell.angle_gamma   90.00
#
_symmetry.space_group_name_H-M   'P 1'
#
loop_
_entity.id
_entity.type
_entity.pdbx_description
1 polymer ?
#
loop_
_entity_poly.entity_id
_entity_poly.type
_entity_poly.pdbx_seq_one_letter_code
_entity_poly.pdbx_strand_id
1 'polypeptide(L)'
;MEETSPKTKVAMEKVTKRVDTDASQWHGWNWRSEGDLLLNGAYFTPSGAGASTSYARASSLGAKSSSLVGTITSGAGVLGCRRGRQC
;
A
#
# COMPACT_ATOMS: atom_id res chain seq x y z
N MET A 1 -33.42 -28.13 -5.20
CA MET A 1 -32.91 -27.05 -4.33
C MET A 1 -31.99 -27.77 -3.35
N GLU A 2 -30.70 -27.80 -3.57
CA GLU A 2 -29.81 -26.66 -3.32
C GLU A 2 -28.57 -26.79 -4.20
N GLU A 3 -28.37 -25.82 -5.08
CA GLU A 3 -27.19 -25.72 -5.92
C GLU A 3 -26.03 -25.28 -5.04
N THR A 4 -25.02 -26.14 -4.88
CA THR A 4 -23.84 -25.82 -4.07
C THR A 4 -22.98 -24.82 -4.84
N SER A 5 -23.23 -23.53 -4.60
CA SER A 5 -22.47 -22.42 -5.15
C SER A 5 -20.97 -22.59 -4.83
N PRO A 6 -20.05 -22.51 -5.81
CA PRO A 6 -18.64 -22.60 -5.55
C PRO A 6 -18.20 -21.35 -4.79
N LYS A 7 -17.81 -21.51 -3.52
CA LYS A 7 -17.15 -20.46 -2.74
C LYS A 7 -15.85 -20.09 -3.46
N THR A 8 -15.86 -18.97 -4.17
CA THR A 8 -14.69 -18.36 -4.81
C THR A 8 -13.54 -18.34 -3.81
N LYS A 9 -12.43 -19.03 -4.10
CA LYS A 9 -11.24 -18.97 -3.25
C LYS A 9 -10.68 -17.56 -3.33
N VAL A 10 -10.87 -16.76 -2.28
CA VAL A 10 -10.18 -15.47 -2.13
C VAL A 10 -8.71 -15.80 -1.88
N ALA A 11 -7.84 -15.49 -2.85
CA ALA A 11 -6.41 -15.61 -2.66
C ALA A 11 -5.94 -14.50 -1.70
N MET A 12 -5.41 -14.88 -0.54
CA MET A 12 -4.81 -13.94 0.40
C MET A 12 -3.48 -13.47 -0.19
N GLU A 13 -3.45 -12.25 -0.72
CA GLU A 13 -2.28 -11.75 -1.44
C GLU A 13 -1.35 -10.96 -0.52
N LYS A 14 -0.07 -11.29 -0.56
CA LYS A 14 0.94 -10.59 0.23
C LYS A 14 1.36 -9.32 -0.51
N VAL A 15 1.17 -8.17 0.12
CA VAL A 15 1.55 -6.85 -0.43
C VAL A 15 3.07 -6.70 -0.57
N THR A 16 3.83 -7.43 0.25
CA THR A 16 5.29 -7.33 0.33
C THR A 16 5.97 -8.49 -0.39
N LYS A 17 6.91 -8.17 -1.29
CA LYS A 17 7.78 -9.16 -1.94
C LYS A 17 9.23 -8.92 -1.56
N ARG A 18 9.92 -9.97 -1.09
CA ARG A 18 11.36 -9.97 -0.81
C ARG A 18 12.02 -10.81 -1.91
N VAL A 19 13.04 -10.28 -2.56
CA VAL A 19 13.65 -10.88 -3.75
C VAL A 19 15.02 -11.40 -3.37
N ASP A 20 15.27 -12.70 -3.62
CA ASP A 20 16.59 -13.35 -3.47
C ASP A 20 17.32 -13.02 -2.16
N THR A 21 16.58 -12.97 -1.04
CA THR A 21 17.11 -12.52 0.27
C THR A 21 16.72 -13.50 1.38
N ASP A 22 17.70 -13.95 2.17
CA ASP A 22 17.48 -14.79 3.35
C ASP A 22 16.67 -14.08 4.43
N ALA A 23 15.94 -14.87 5.23
CA ALA A 23 15.17 -14.37 6.36
C ALA A 23 15.99 -13.52 7.33
N SER A 24 17.20 -13.98 7.66
CA SER A 24 18.13 -13.28 8.55
C SER A 24 18.48 -11.87 8.06
N GLN A 25 18.48 -11.63 6.75
CA GLN A 25 18.85 -10.35 6.17
C GLN A 25 17.67 -9.37 6.17
N TRP A 26 16.49 -9.80 5.69
CA TRP A 26 15.35 -8.88 5.61
C TRP A 26 14.65 -8.65 6.95
N HIS A 27 14.80 -9.54 7.93
CA HIS A 27 14.19 -9.35 9.26
C HIS A 27 14.65 -8.06 9.95
N GLY A 28 15.86 -7.57 9.64
CA GLY A 28 16.39 -6.30 10.14
C GLY A 28 15.88 -5.07 9.38
N TRP A 29 15.18 -5.22 8.25
CA TRP A 29 14.68 -4.08 7.48
C TRP A 29 13.44 -3.50 8.15
N ASN A 30 13.41 -2.19 8.35
CA ASN A 30 12.25 -1.50 8.92
C ASN A 30 11.15 -1.30 7.87
N TRP A 31 10.34 -2.34 7.61
CA TRP A 31 9.16 -2.28 6.74
C TRP A 31 7.90 -2.15 7.59
N ARG A 32 7.11 -1.09 7.37
CA ARG A 32 5.95 -0.73 8.19
C ARG A 32 4.71 -0.49 7.33
N SER A 33 3.55 -0.73 7.92
CA SER A 33 2.23 -0.44 7.37
C SER A 33 1.39 0.15 8.51
N GLU A 34 0.89 1.37 8.34
CA GLU A 34 0.15 2.12 9.36
C GLU A 34 -0.95 2.95 8.70
N GLY A 35 -2.20 2.71 9.07
CA GLY A 35 -3.36 3.40 8.47
C GLY A 35 -3.75 2.88 7.08
N ASP A 36 -3.13 1.81 6.60
CA ASP A 36 -3.42 1.19 5.30
C ASP A 36 -4.75 0.42 5.31
N LEU A 37 -5.49 0.50 4.21
CA LEU A 37 -6.69 -0.29 3.98
C LEU A 37 -6.35 -1.48 3.08
N LEU A 38 -6.46 -2.68 3.63
CA LEU A 38 -6.18 -3.93 2.93
C LEU A 38 -7.49 -4.65 2.63
N LEU A 39 -7.80 -4.82 1.34
CA LEU A 39 -9.04 -5.43 0.86
C LEU A 39 -8.74 -6.81 0.24
N ASN A 40 -9.78 -7.63 0.06
CA ASN A 40 -9.68 -8.94 -0.60
C ASN A 40 -8.66 -9.91 0.02
N GLY A 41 -8.43 -9.82 1.33
CA GLY A 41 -7.46 -10.69 2.01
C GLY A 41 -6.00 -10.27 1.82
N ALA A 42 -5.75 -9.06 1.30
CA ALA A 42 -4.42 -8.50 1.26
C ALA A 42 -3.83 -8.37 2.67
N TYR A 43 -2.53 -8.66 2.82
CA TYR A 43 -1.84 -8.47 4.10
C TYR A 43 -0.40 -8.01 3.93
N PHE A 44 0.10 -7.30 4.94
CA PHE A 44 1.45 -6.79 5.01
C PHE A 44 2.27 -7.60 6.02
N THR A 45 3.52 -7.94 5.70
CA THR A 45 4.44 -8.59 6.65
C THR A 45 5.48 -7.59 7.10
N PRO A 46 5.33 -6.98 8.29
CA PRO A 46 6.30 -6.04 8.82
C PRO A 46 7.61 -6.72 9.24
N SER A 47 8.67 -5.93 9.36
CA SER A 47 9.98 -6.36 9.83
C SER A 47 10.73 -5.21 10.49
N GLY A 48 11.84 -5.52 11.15
CA GLY A 48 12.67 -4.57 11.87
C GLY A 48 12.16 -4.26 13.27
N ALA A 49 12.84 -3.35 13.95
CA ALA A 49 12.59 -2.99 15.35
C ALA A 49 11.54 -1.87 15.52
N GLY A 50 10.86 -1.48 14.43
CA GLY A 50 10.09 -0.25 14.36
C GLY A 50 10.98 0.98 14.13
N ALA A 51 10.38 2.15 13.90
CA ALA A 51 11.16 3.38 13.75
C ALA A 51 11.35 4.07 15.10
N SER A 52 12.49 4.74 15.28
CA SER A 52 12.60 5.83 16.24
C SER A 52 11.63 6.95 15.86
N THR A 53 11.20 7.75 16.84
CA THR A 53 10.33 8.94 16.64
C THR A 53 10.97 10.03 15.77
N SER A 54 12.15 9.78 15.22
CA SER A 54 13.06 10.75 14.59
C SER A 54 12.70 11.17 13.18
N TYR A 55 11.67 10.57 12.55
CA TYR A 55 11.11 11.13 11.32
C TYR A 55 10.15 12.25 11.70
N ALA A 56 10.71 13.43 11.96
CA ALA A 56 9.95 14.67 12.03
C ALA A 56 9.15 14.80 10.72
N ARG A 57 7.87 15.22 10.82
CA ARG A 57 7.04 15.46 9.65
C ARG A 57 7.76 16.41 8.70
N ALA A 58 8.22 15.91 7.56
CA ALA A 58 8.82 16.73 6.51
C ALA A 58 7.78 17.67 5.84
N SER A 59 6.48 17.42 6.07
CA SER A 59 5.35 18.21 5.58
C SER A 59 4.41 18.62 6.71
N SER A 60 3.86 19.84 6.65
CA SER A 60 2.81 20.31 7.59
C SER A 60 1.50 19.51 7.48
N LEU A 61 1.35 18.72 6.42
CA LEU A 61 0.21 17.83 6.19
C LEU A 61 0.52 16.44 6.76
N GLY A 62 -0.33 15.98 7.70
CA GLY A 62 -0.32 14.59 8.14
C GLY A 62 -0.87 13.64 7.08
N ALA A 63 -0.59 12.35 7.23
CA ALA A 63 -1.18 11.30 6.40
C ALA A 63 -2.72 11.39 6.45
N LYS A 64 -3.36 11.37 5.28
CA LYS A 64 -4.82 11.32 5.17
C LYS A 64 -5.29 9.87 5.28
N SER A 65 -6.56 9.70 5.64
CA SER A 65 -7.21 8.37 5.69
C SER A 65 -7.06 7.63 4.37
N SER A 66 -6.79 6.33 4.43
CA SER A 66 -6.71 5.43 3.26
C SER A 66 -7.99 5.42 2.43
N SER A 67 -9.15 5.73 3.03
CA SER A 67 -10.42 5.89 2.30
C SER A 67 -10.41 7.03 1.26
N LEU A 68 -9.51 8.01 1.40
CA LEU A 68 -9.41 9.15 0.48
C LEU A 68 -8.47 8.88 -0.70
N VAL A 69 -7.76 7.75 -0.71
CA VAL A 69 -6.75 7.43 -1.74
C VAL A 69 -7.33 7.57 -3.15
N GLY A 70 -8.52 6.99 -3.40
CA GLY A 70 -9.17 7.10 -4.72
C GLY A 70 -9.42 8.53 -5.18
N THR A 71 -9.83 9.43 -4.27
CA THR A 71 -10.06 10.84 -4.61
C THR A 71 -8.75 11.58 -4.84
N ILE A 72 -7.75 11.41 -3.97
CA ILE A 72 -6.49 12.16 -4.05
C ILE A 72 -5.61 11.72 -5.23
N THR A 73 -5.75 10.48 -5.69
CA THR A 73 -5.02 9.97 -6.88
C THR A 73 -5.85 10.02 -8.16
N SER A 74 -7.07 10.56 -8.13
CA SER A 74 -7.96 10.59 -9.31
C SER A 74 -7.37 11.34 -10.51
N GLY A 75 -6.53 12.35 -10.25
CA GLY A 75 -5.80 13.10 -11.28
C GLY A 75 -4.36 12.64 -11.51
N ALA A 76 -3.96 11.46 -11.01
CA ALA A 76 -2.59 10.96 -11.19
C ALA A 76 -2.31 10.58 -12.65
N GLY A 77 -1.11 10.89 -13.14
CA GLY A 77 -0.69 10.60 -14.51
C GLY A 77 -0.30 11.87 -15.27
N VAL A 78 -0.07 11.73 -16.57
CA VAL A 78 0.24 12.88 -17.44
C VAL A 78 -0.98 13.76 -17.64
N LEU A 79 -0.78 15.06 -17.63
CA LEU A 79 -1.82 15.99 -18.06
C LEU A 79 -2.07 15.81 -19.56
N GLY A 80 -3.34 15.92 -19.98
CA GLY A 80 -3.78 15.85 -21.38
C GLY A 80 -3.38 17.07 -22.21
N CYS A 81 -2.13 17.47 -22.12
CA CYS A 81 -1.57 18.67 -22.73
C CYS A 81 -1.66 18.63 -24.25
N ARG A 82 -2.04 19.77 -24.86
CA ARG A 82 -2.02 19.95 -26.31
C ARG A 82 -1.17 21.18 -26.65
N ARG A 83 -0.40 21.09 -27.74
CA ARG A 83 0.43 22.19 -28.22
C ARG A 83 -0.43 23.46 -28.41
N GLY A 84 0.00 24.57 -27.82
CA GLY A 84 -0.73 25.84 -27.86
C GLY A 84 -1.85 26.00 -26.83
N ARG A 85 -2.01 25.08 -25.86
CA ARG A 85 -2.93 25.22 -24.72
C ARG A 85 -2.17 25.03 -23.41
N GLN A 86 -2.54 25.79 -22.38
CA GLN A 86 -1.98 25.61 -21.04
C GLN A 86 -2.44 24.28 -20.43
N CYS A 87 -1.53 23.74 -19.63
CA CYS A 87 -1.75 22.75 -18.60
C CYS A 87 -1.31 23.42 -17.29
#